data_AF-M0K093-F1
#
_entry.id   AF-M0K093-F1
#
_cell.length_a   1.000
_cell.length_b   1.000
_cell.length_c   1.000
_cell.angle_alpha   90.00
_cell.angle_beta   90.00
_cell.angle_gamma   90.00
#
_symmetry.space_group_name_H-M   'P 1'
#
loop_
_entity.id
_entity.type
_entity.pdbx_description
1 polymer ?
#
loop_
_entity_poly.entity_id
_entity_poly.type
_entity_poly.pdbx_seq_one_letter_code
_entity_poly.pdbx_strand_id
1 'polypeptide(L)'
;MTQVEARARFAAQQEFPDADILSPMWRPEHIKAGIEAFSNYPMEEFLDDFREYYDALRNPMQYIDDSPVDKESIIVNVIVHFNDGEVLEVSDVGIHYKLTDGSEHRTGPLPSYPNKELIFAMPELEFADGFEYEEEFADVIMSHLMAQIRDIYLNMGEDPPAEYRVEGIGKLNIVGDGIGAT
;
A
#
# COMPACT_ATOMS: atom_id res chain seq x y z
N MET A 1 -12.40 8.55 10.86
CA MET A 1 -13.43 9.01 9.89
C MET A 1 -14.65 8.10 9.95
N THR A 2 -15.88 8.62 9.89
CA THR A 2 -17.09 7.79 9.80
C THR A 2 -17.37 7.34 8.36
N GLN A 3 -18.15 6.27 8.16
CA GLN A 3 -18.55 5.84 6.81
C GLN A 3 -19.28 6.94 6.03
N VAL A 4 -20.09 7.74 6.73
CA VAL A 4 -20.80 8.89 6.13
C VAL A 4 -19.81 9.95 5.64
N GLU A 5 -18.80 10.27 6.44
CA GLU A 5 -17.75 11.21 6.05
C GLU A 5 -16.94 10.69 4.87
N ALA A 6 -16.54 9.41 4.89
CA ALA A 6 -15.79 8.78 3.80
C ALA A 6 -16.56 8.85 2.49
N ARG A 7 -17.84 8.45 2.51
CA ARG A 7 -18.73 8.50 1.35
C ARG A 7 -18.96 9.92 0.85
N ALA A 8 -19.14 10.88 1.75
CA ALA A 8 -19.33 12.28 1.38
C ALA A 8 -18.08 12.88 0.71
N ARG A 9 -16.87 12.59 1.23
CA ARG A 9 -15.62 13.02 0.62
C ARG A 9 -15.39 12.39 -0.74
N PHE A 10 -15.70 11.10 -0.88
CA PHE A 10 -15.62 10.42 -2.17
C PHE A 10 -16.57 11.04 -3.19
N ALA A 11 -17.84 11.23 -2.84
CA ALA A 11 -18.82 11.87 -3.72
C ALA A 11 -18.41 13.31 -4.10
N ALA A 12 -17.90 14.09 -3.15
CA ALA A 12 -17.42 15.44 -3.41
C ALA A 12 -16.19 15.43 -4.35
N GLN A 13 -15.27 14.47 -4.18
CA GLN A 13 -14.13 14.31 -5.09
C GLN A 13 -14.55 13.96 -6.52
N GLN A 14 -15.61 13.16 -6.69
CA GLN A 14 -16.15 12.83 -8.02
C GLN A 14 -16.81 14.03 -8.69
N GLU A 15 -17.52 14.87 -7.92
CA GLU A 15 -18.13 16.11 -8.43
C GLU A 15 -17.08 17.18 -8.79
N PHE A 16 -15.98 17.23 -8.04
CA PHE A 16 -14.88 18.17 -8.25
C PHE A 16 -13.54 17.43 -8.43
N PRO A 17 -13.28 16.83 -9.61
CA PRO A 17 -12.08 16.01 -9.86
C PRO A 17 -10.75 16.72 -9.59
N ASP A 18 -10.68 18.02 -9.86
CA ASP A 18 -9.46 18.84 -9.69
C ASP A 18 -9.25 19.32 -8.24
N ALA A 19 -10.23 19.15 -7.35
CA ALA A 19 -10.11 19.53 -5.96
C ALA A 19 -9.29 18.49 -5.18
N ASP A 20 -8.46 18.95 -4.25
CA ASP A 20 -7.71 18.07 -3.34
C ASP A 20 -8.55 17.73 -2.10
N ILE A 21 -9.61 16.95 -2.29
CA ILE A 21 -10.55 16.56 -1.23
C ILE A 21 -10.14 15.22 -0.62
N LEU A 22 -9.68 14.29 -1.45
CA LEU A 22 -9.35 12.93 -1.08
C LEU A 22 -7.99 12.54 -1.64
N SER A 23 -7.09 12.02 -0.80
CA SER A 23 -5.81 11.48 -1.28
C SER A 23 -6.06 10.43 -2.37
N PRO A 24 -5.23 10.39 -3.44
CA PRO A 24 -5.42 9.44 -4.53
C PRO A 24 -5.39 7.97 -4.11
N MET A 25 -4.68 7.63 -3.04
CA MET A 25 -4.72 6.28 -2.47
C MET A 25 -6.09 5.87 -1.91
N TRP A 26 -7.04 6.80 -1.79
CA TRP A 26 -8.43 6.52 -1.40
C TRP A 26 -9.41 6.64 -2.59
N ARG A 27 -8.90 6.77 -3.82
CA ARG A 27 -9.68 6.79 -5.07
C ARG A 27 -9.48 5.44 -5.78
N PRO A 28 -10.51 4.59 -5.93
CA PRO A 28 -10.36 3.28 -6.59
C PRO A 28 -9.73 3.38 -7.98
N GLU A 29 -10.06 4.43 -8.73
CA GLU A 29 -9.62 4.67 -10.10
C GLU A 29 -8.12 4.93 -10.19
N HIS A 30 -7.53 5.55 -9.16
CA HIS A 30 -6.08 5.73 -9.06
C HIS A 30 -5.38 4.39 -8.87
N ILE A 31 -5.92 3.54 -7.99
CA ILE A 31 -5.37 2.20 -7.76
C ILE A 31 -5.54 1.32 -9.01
N LYS A 32 -6.68 1.41 -9.70
CA LYS A 32 -6.90 0.70 -10.98
C LYS A 32 -5.89 1.11 -12.05
N ALA A 33 -5.61 2.40 -12.19
CA ALA A 33 -4.57 2.88 -13.11
C ALA A 33 -3.17 2.34 -12.72
N GLY A 34 -2.91 2.24 -11.41
CA GLY A 34 -1.70 1.59 -10.91
C GLY A 34 -1.64 0.09 -11.21
N ILE A 35 -2.74 -0.65 -11.08
CA ILE A 35 -2.83 -2.08 -11.46
C ILE A 35 -2.55 -2.25 -12.96
N GLU A 36 -3.10 -1.37 -13.80
CA GLU A 36 -2.80 -1.36 -15.24
C GLU A 36 -1.31 -1.12 -15.50
N ALA A 37 -0.69 -0.16 -14.80
CA ALA A 37 0.74 0.09 -14.91
C ALA A 37 1.59 -1.12 -14.50
N PHE A 38 1.22 -1.80 -13.41
CA PHE A 38 1.87 -3.04 -12.98
C PHE A 38 1.68 -4.19 -13.96
N SER A 39 0.51 -4.29 -14.60
CA SER A 39 0.25 -5.33 -15.60
C SER A 39 1.12 -5.18 -16.85
N ASN A 40 1.60 -3.96 -17.12
CA ASN A 40 2.55 -3.66 -18.18
C ASN A 40 4.01 -3.70 -17.73
N TYR A 41 4.27 -3.86 -16.43
CA TYR A 41 5.63 -3.80 -15.88
C TYR A 41 6.42 -5.05 -16.24
N PRO A 42 7.64 -4.95 -16.82
CA PRO A 42 8.42 -6.12 -17.19
C PRO A 42 8.70 -7.01 -15.97
N MET A 43 8.42 -8.31 -16.09
CA MET A 43 8.57 -9.24 -14.97
C MET A 43 10.01 -9.30 -14.44
N GLU A 44 11.02 -9.18 -15.31
CA GLU A 44 12.43 -9.14 -14.89
C GLU A 44 12.71 -7.92 -13.99
N GLU A 45 12.22 -6.75 -14.38
CA GLU A 45 12.36 -5.51 -13.58
C GLU A 45 11.57 -5.59 -12.27
N PHE A 46 10.37 -6.17 -12.30
CA PHE A 46 9.58 -6.43 -11.10
C PHE A 46 10.35 -7.29 -10.09
N LEU A 47 10.93 -8.41 -10.53
CA LEU A 47 11.64 -9.34 -9.65
C LEU A 47 12.93 -8.74 -9.07
N ASP A 48 13.58 -7.83 -9.79
CA ASP A 48 14.74 -7.13 -9.27
C ASP A 48 14.32 -6.06 -8.25
N ASP A 49 13.37 -5.19 -8.62
CA ASP A 49 12.97 -4.04 -7.79
C ASP A 49 12.24 -4.42 -6.50
N PHE A 50 11.45 -5.50 -6.54
CA PHE A 50 10.65 -5.91 -5.39
C PHE A 50 11.37 -6.90 -4.47
N ARG A 51 12.61 -7.28 -4.78
CA ARG A 51 13.31 -8.33 -4.02
C ARG A 51 13.50 -7.96 -2.56
N GLU A 52 14.00 -6.75 -2.32
CA GLU A 52 14.23 -6.27 -0.96
C GLU A 52 12.91 -6.11 -0.20
N TYR A 53 11.84 -5.68 -0.88
CA TYR A 53 10.52 -5.56 -0.26
C TYR A 53 9.99 -6.93 0.20
N TYR A 54 10.14 -7.97 -0.61
CA TYR A 54 9.81 -9.35 -0.23
C TYR A 54 10.63 -9.82 0.98
N ASP A 55 11.95 -9.62 0.96
CA ASP A 55 12.83 -10.03 2.05
C ASP A 55 12.51 -9.26 3.36
N ALA A 56 12.12 -7.99 3.27
CA ALA A 56 11.68 -7.17 4.39
C ALA A 56 10.30 -7.58 4.93
N LEU A 57 9.36 -7.99 4.10
CA LEU A 57 8.07 -8.53 4.57
C LEU A 57 8.25 -9.81 5.38
N ARG A 58 9.25 -10.64 5.07
CA ARG A 58 9.52 -11.90 5.77
C ARG A 58 10.22 -11.74 7.11
N ASN A 59 11.07 -10.73 7.22
CA ASN A 59 11.87 -10.48 8.42
C ASN A 59 12.25 -9.00 8.48
N PRO A 60 11.34 -8.11 8.87
CA PRO A 60 11.60 -6.67 8.88
C PRO A 60 12.64 -6.28 9.93
N MET A 61 12.79 -7.09 10.99
CA MET A 61 13.74 -6.83 12.07
C MET A 61 15.21 -6.80 11.61
N GLN A 62 15.55 -7.39 10.45
CA GLN A 62 16.92 -7.30 9.92
C GLN A 62 17.28 -5.90 9.41
N TYR A 63 16.27 -5.04 9.20
CA TYR A 63 16.40 -3.66 8.70
C TYR A 63 16.17 -2.60 9.80
N ILE A 64 15.98 -3.03 11.05
CA ILE A 64 15.73 -2.15 12.20
C ILE A 64 16.87 -2.30 13.21
N ASP A 65 17.61 -1.21 13.42
CA ASP A 65 18.70 -1.15 14.40
C ASP A 65 18.23 -0.87 15.84
N ASP A 66 17.01 -0.37 15.99
CA ASP A 66 16.46 0.03 17.29
C ASP A 66 15.96 -1.17 18.13
N SER A 67 15.95 -0.99 19.45
CA SER A 67 15.47 -2.00 20.38
C SER A 67 15.14 -1.38 21.75
N PRO A 68 14.07 -1.82 22.45
CA PRO A 68 13.09 -2.83 22.04
C PRO A 68 11.98 -2.28 21.14
N VAL A 69 11.68 -3.00 20.06
CA VAL A 69 10.63 -2.69 19.07
C VAL A 69 9.32 -3.39 19.43
N ASP A 70 8.20 -2.68 19.31
CA ASP A 70 6.86 -3.27 19.30
C ASP A 70 6.61 -3.91 17.92
N LYS A 71 6.80 -5.23 17.84
CA LYS A 71 6.74 -5.97 16.57
C LYS A 71 5.38 -5.89 15.88
N GLU A 72 4.29 -5.76 16.63
CA GLU A 72 2.94 -5.69 16.06
C GLU A 72 2.68 -4.37 15.33
N SER A 73 3.51 -3.35 15.57
CA SER A 73 3.42 -2.04 14.93
C SER A 73 4.17 -1.93 13.59
N ILE A 74 4.93 -2.96 13.21
CA ILE A 74 5.83 -2.93 12.06
C ILE A 74 5.02 -2.97 10.75
N ILE A 75 5.16 -1.92 9.94
CA ILE A 75 4.62 -1.83 8.59
C ILE A 75 5.76 -1.63 7.60
N VAL A 76 5.91 -2.57 6.67
CA VAL A 76 6.86 -2.51 5.58
C VAL A 76 6.18 -1.87 4.37
N ASN A 77 6.84 -0.91 3.74
CA ASN A 77 6.32 -0.22 2.58
C ASN A 77 7.32 -0.04 1.44
N VAL A 78 6.77 0.00 0.23
CA VAL A 78 7.44 0.49 -0.97
C VAL A 78 6.51 1.47 -1.67
N ILE A 79 7.09 2.51 -2.26
CA ILE A 79 6.38 3.56 -2.99
C ILE A 79 6.72 3.40 -4.45
N VAL A 80 5.69 3.40 -5.29
CA VAL A 80 5.85 3.20 -6.73
C VAL A 80 5.28 4.40 -7.45
N HIS A 81 6.15 5.15 -8.12
CA HIS A 81 5.74 6.22 -9.00
C HIS A 81 5.35 5.63 -10.36
N PHE A 82 4.15 5.95 -10.80
CA PHE A 82 3.66 5.56 -12.12
C PHE A 82 3.03 6.75 -12.83
N ASN A 83 3.04 6.71 -14.16
CA ASN A 83 2.38 7.70 -14.99
C ASN A 83 1.94 7.06 -16.31
N ASP A 84 0.78 7.46 -16.82
CA ASP A 84 0.28 7.05 -18.14
C ASP A 84 0.36 5.53 -18.43
N GLY A 85 0.12 4.71 -17.40
CA GLY A 85 0.11 3.24 -17.52
C GLY A 85 1.51 2.59 -17.48
N GLU A 86 2.53 3.33 -17.06
CA GLU A 86 3.91 2.84 -16.91
C GLU A 86 4.41 3.08 -15.49
N VAL A 87 5.10 2.09 -14.91
CA VAL A 87 5.90 2.26 -13.69
C VAL A 87 7.18 2.99 -14.07
N LEU A 88 7.49 4.06 -13.35
CA LEU A 88 8.65 4.91 -13.61
C LEU A 88 9.76 4.71 -12.60
N GLU A 89 9.40 4.45 -11.35
CA GLU A 89 10.35 4.34 -10.23
C GLU A 89 9.71 3.52 -9.11
N VAL A 90 10.48 2.59 -8.56
CA VAL A 90 10.19 1.87 -7.32
C VAL A 90 11.17 2.38 -6.26
N SER A 91 10.66 2.82 -5.12
CA SER A 91 11.49 3.36 -4.04
C SER A 91 12.25 2.26 -3.30
N ASP A 92 13.29 2.63 -2.57
CA ASP A 92 13.84 1.76 -1.51
C ASP A 92 12.75 1.39 -0.49
N VAL A 93 12.97 0.30 0.24
CA VAL A 93 12.05 -0.15 1.29
C VAL A 93 12.02 0.84 2.45
N GLY A 94 10.81 1.22 2.86
CA GLY A 94 10.56 1.92 4.11
C GLY A 94 9.96 1.00 5.16
N ILE A 95 10.28 1.24 6.43
CA ILE A 95 9.65 0.52 7.55
C ILE A 95 9.20 1.52 8.59
N HIS A 96 7.93 1.44 8.99
CA HIS A 96 7.34 2.24 10.06
C HIS A 96 7.11 1.32 11.25
N TYR A 97 7.46 1.76 12.45
CA TYR A 97 7.32 0.96 13.66
C TYR A 97 7.30 1.84 14.89
N LYS A 98 6.95 1.24 16.02
CA LYS A 98 6.99 1.84 17.35
C LYS A 98 7.99 1.11 18.22
N LEU A 99 8.67 1.85 19.09
CA LEU A 99 9.36 1.22 20.23
C LEU A 99 8.35 0.87 21.32
N THR A 100 8.74 0.03 22.28
CA THR A 100 7.83 -0.36 23.38
C THR A 100 7.40 0.81 24.28
N ASP A 101 8.09 1.96 24.20
CA ASP A 101 7.70 3.20 24.88
C ASP A 101 6.62 4.00 24.12
N GLY A 102 6.23 3.54 22.93
CA GLY A 102 5.23 4.17 22.07
C GLY A 102 5.78 5.22 21.10
N SER A 103 7.09 5.50 21.11
CA SER A 103 7.70 6.42 20.14
C SER A 103 7.63 5.85 18.71
N GLU A 104 7.26 6.69 17.75
CA GLU A 104 7.15 6.33 16.34
C GLU A 104 8.47 6.57 15.61
N HIS A 105 8.89 5.57 14.84
CA HIS A 105 10.12 5.56 14.08
C HIS A 105 9.86 5.11 12.65
N ARG A 106 10.78 5.52 11.78
CA ARG A 106 10.74 5.19 10.36
C ARG A 106 12.13 5.07 9.77
N THR A 107 12.29 4.10 8.88
CA THR A 107 13.40 4.03 7.93
C THR A 107 12.88 4.21 6.50
N GLY A 108 13.81 4.48 5.57
CA GLY A 108 13.54 4.56 4.14
C GLY A 108 12.88 5.86 3.65
N PRO A 109 12.63 5.93 2.33
CA PRO A 109 12.28 7.15 1.62
C PRO A 109 10.85 7.60 1.92
N LEU A 110 10.61 8.91 1.86
CA LEU A 110 9.27 9.53 1.93
C LEU A 110 8.65 9.64 0.52
N PRO A 111 7.30 9.58 0.42
CA PRO A 111 6.57 9.94 -0.81
C PRO A 111 7.07 11.26 -1.37
N SER A 112 7.49 11.26 -2.63
CA SER A 112 8.12 12.41 -3.31
C SER A 112 7.25 12.97 -4.44
N TYR A 113 6.33 12.17 -4.98
CA TYR A 113 5.43 12.52 -6.07
C TYR A 113 3.96 12.49 -5.61
N PRO A 114 3.48 13.58 -4.97
CA PRO A 114 2.11 13.64 -4.51
C PRO A 114 1.17 13.42 -5.70
N ASN A 115 0.25 12.46 -5.53
CA ASN A 115 -0.80 12.07 -6.47
C ASN A 115 -0.42 11.16 -7.65
N LYS A 116 0.83 10.70 -7.75
CA LYS A 116 1.25 9.74 -8.79
C LYS A 116 1.87 8.45 -8.25
N GLU A 117 1.67 8.21 -6.96
CA GLU A 117 2.28 7.09 -6.26
C GLU A 117 1.24 6.03 -5.90
N LEU A 118 1.65 4.77 -6.01
CA LEU A 118 1.04 3.66 -5.27
C LEU A 118 1.88 3.40 -4.02
N ILE A 119 1.19 3.15 -2.92
CA ILE A 119 1.82 2.77 -1.66
C ILE A 119 1.40 1.33 -1.37
N PHE A 120 2.40 0.45 -1.32
CA PHE A 120 2.28 -0.92 -0.84
C PHE A 120 2.66 -0.88 0.61
N ALA A 121 1.73 -1.16 1.51
CA ALA A 121 1.96 -1.12 2.95
C ALA A 121 1.36 -2.37 3.57
N MET A 122 2.23 -3.26 4.04
CA MET A 122 1.86 -4.56 4.59
C MET A 122 2.63 -4.78 5.89
N PRO A 123 2.04 -5.49 6.88
CA PRO A 123 2.77 -5.96 8.04
C PRO A 123 3.80 -7.03 7.63
N GLU A 124 4.54 -7.55 8.60
CA GLU A 124 5.28 -8.80 8.44
C GLU A 124 4.34 -9.91 7.93
N LEU A 125 4.79 -10.67 6.92
CA LEU A 125 4.04 -11.75 6.29
C LEU A 125 4.77 -13.07 6.45
N GLU A 126 4.00 -14.09 6.84
CA GLU A 126 4.42 -15.48 6.77
C GLU A 126 4.04 -16.04 5.40
N PHE A 127 5.03 -16.51 4.65
CA PHE A 127 4.83 -17.21 3.37
C PHE A 127 4.87 -18.72 3.58
N ALA A 128 4.11 -19.46 2.76
CA ALA A 128 4.02 -20.90 2.87
C ALA A 128 5.36 -21.60 2.61
N ASP A 129 5.52 -22.81 3.16
CA ASP A 129 6.64 -23.68 2.82
C ASP A 129 6.59 -24.02 1.33
N GLY A 130 7.66 -23.67 0.60
CA GLY A 130 7.75 -23.84 -0.85
C GLY A 130 7.18 -22.68 -1.67
N PHE A 131 6.94 -21.52 -1.05
CA PHE A 131 6.63 -20.29 -1.79
C PHE A 131 7.81 -19.89 -2.68
N GLU A 132 7.57 -19.80 -3.98
CA GLU A 132 8.55 -19.43 -5.00
C GLU A 132 8.38 -17.94 -5.36
N TYR A 133 9.35 -17.12 -4.96
CA TYR A 133 9.30 -15.67 -5.12
C TYR A 133 9.05 -15.25 -6.58
N GLU A 134 9.79 -15.87 -7.50
CA GLU A 134 9.79 -15.57 -8.92
C GLU A 134 8.46 -15.88 -9.61
N GLU A 135 7.67 -16.79 -9.05
CA GLU A 135 6.39 -17.23 -9.62
C GLU A 135 5.17 -16.61 -8.92
N GLU A 136 5.26 -16.37 -7.61
CA GLU A 136 4.08 -16.10 -6.79
C GLU A 136 4.01 -14.67 -6.22
N PHE A 137 5.14 -13.94 -6.14
CA PHE A 137 5.13 -12.64 -5.45
C PHE A 137 4.34 -11.56 -6.19
N ALA A 138 4.34 -11.59 -7.52
CA ALA A 138 3.53 -10.68 -8.33
C ALA A 138 2.03 -10.80 -8.00
N ASP A 139 1.54 -12.02 -7.76
CA ASP A 139 0.15 -12.27 -7.38
C ASP A 139 -0.18 -11.73 -5.99
N VAL A 140 0.78 -11.75 -5.06
CA VAL A 140 0.64 -11.13 -3.72
C VAL A 140 0.48 -9.62 -3.85
N ILE A 141 1.31 -8.97 -4.66
CA ILE A 141 1.26 -7.53 -4.93
C ILE A 141 -0.08 -7.15 -5.60
N MET A 142 -0.53 -7.92 -6.59
CA MET A 142 -1.82 -7.67 -7.25
C MET A 142 -3.01 -7.89 -6.32
N SER A 143 -2.99 -8.96 -5.53
CA SER A 143 -4.03 -9.24 -4.53
C SER A 143 -4.12 -8.12 -3.49
N HIS A 144 -2.97 -7.57 -3.05
CA HIS A 144 -2.93 -6.43 -2.14
C HIS A 144 -3.62 -5.20 -2.74
N LEU A 145 -3.32 -4.82 -4.00
CA LEU A 145 -3.96 -3.67 -4.66
C LEU A 145 -5.47 -3.87 -4.84
N MET A 146 -5.90 -5.07 -5.22
CA MET A 146 -7.33 -5.40 -5.30
C MET A 146 -8.02 -5.30 -3.93
N ALA A 147 -7.37 -5.79 -2.87
CA ALA A 147 -7.85 -5.67 -1.50
C ALA A 147 -7.87 -4.20 -1.02
N GLN A 148 -6.96 -3.33 -1.48
CA GLN A 148 -7.06 -1.91 -1.18
C GLN A 148 -8.32 -1.27 -1.80
N ILE A 149 -8.68 -1.64 -3.03
CA ILE A 149 -9.93 -1.16 -3.66
C ILE A 149 -11.14 -1.65 -2.86
N ARG A 150 -11.16 -2.94 -2.48
CA ARG A 150 -12.18 -3.52 -1.59
C ARG A 150 -12.40 -2.68 -0.35
N ASP A 151 -11.32 -2.35 0.34
CA ASP A 151 -11.35 -1.68 1.63
C ASP A 151 -11.80 -0.22 1.52
N ILE A 152 -11.57 0.44 0.37
CA ILE A 152 -12.12 1.78 0.10
C ILE A 152 -13.66 1.73 0.07
N TYR A 153 -14.27 0.75 -0.62
CA TYR A 153 -15.74 0.61 -0.63
C TYR A 153 -16.30 0.27 0.74
N LEU A 154 -15.66 -0.66 1.47
CA LEU A 154 -16.07 -1.00 2.82
C LEU A 154 -15.98 0.19 3.78
N ASN A 155 -14.95 1.04 3.63
CA ASN A 155 -14.82 2.30 4.38
C ASN A 155 -15.95 3.30 4.08
N MET A 156 -16.56 3.25 2.88
CA MET A 156 -17.73 4.06 2.53
C MET A 156 -19.06 3.42 2.98
N GLY A 157 -19.02 2.21 3.55
CA GLY A 157 -20.22 1.42 3.85
C GLY A 157 -20.92 0.90 2.58
N GLU A 158 -20.18 0.73 1.50
CA GLU A 158 -20.67 0.24 0.20
C GLU A 158 -20.16 -1.18 -0.07
N ASP A 159 -20.92 -1.93 -0.88
CA ASP A 159 -20.47 -3.24 -1.35
C ASP A 159 -19.41 -3.07 -2.45
N PRO A 160 -18.19 -3.63 -2.28
CA PRO A 160 -17.19 -3.58 -3.33
C PRO A 160 -17.67 -4.33 -4.60
N PRO A 161 -17.22 -3.92 -5.80
CA PRO A 161 -17.44 -4.67 -7.03
C PRO A 161 -16.93 -6.11 -6.91
N ALA A 162 -17.58 -7.05 -7.58
CA ALA A 162 -17.34 -8.49 -7.40
C ALA A 162 -15.87 -8.89 -7.63
N GLU A 163 -15.20 -8.29 -8.61
CA GLU A 163 -13.79 -8.55 -8.94
C GLU A 163 -12.82 -8.13 -7.83
N TYR A 164 -13.17 -7.18 -6.96
CA TYR A 164 -12.34 -6.75 -5.83
C TYR A 164 -12.75 -7.41 -4.52
N ARG A 165 -13.67 -8.38 -4.51
CA ARG A 165 -14.03 -9.15 -3.31
C ARG A 165 -13.01 -10.26 -3.03
N VAL A 166 -11.73 -9.90 -3.10
CA VAL A 166 -10.60 -10.79 -2.83
C VAL A 166 -10.36 -10.92 -1.33
N GLU A 167 -9.73 -12.01 -0.90
CA GLU A 167 -9.20 -12.13 0.46
C GLU A 167 -7.82 -11.48 0.56
N GLY A 168 -7.34 -11.25 1.78
CA GLY A 168 -6.01 -10.69 2.03
C GLY A 168 -6.01 -9.24 2.52
N ILE A 169 -4.80 -8.73 2.73
CA ILE A 169 -4.51 -7.44 3.36
C ILE A 169 -4.66 -6.33 2.32
N GLY A 170 -5.53 -5.36 2.57
CA GLY A 170 -5.68 -4.15 1.75
C GLY A 170 -5.17 -2.91 2.48
N LYS A 171 -6.08 -2.07 2.96
CA LYS A 171 -5.72 -0.86 3.72
C LYS A 171 -5.54 -1.20 5.20
N LEU A 172 -4.38 -0.88 5.77
CA LEU A 172 -4.07 -1.13 7.19
C LEU A 172 -4.69 -0.10 8.16
N ASN A 173 -5.17 1.05 7.65
CA ASN A 173 -5.80 2.11 8.42
C ASN A 173 -7.20 2.44 7.88
N ILE A 174 -8.16 1.52 7.98
CA ILE A 174 -9.57 1.71 7.52
C ILE A 174 -10.35 2.70 8.41
N VAL A 175 -9.71 3.33 9.39
CA VAL A 175 -10.26 4.49 10.08
C VAL A 175 -9.33 5.66 9.76
N GLY A 176 -9.90 6.67 9.08
CA GLY A 176 -9.13 7.77 8.49
C GLY A 176 -8.32 8.55 9.51
N ASP A 177 -7.03 8.24 9.53
CA ASP A 177 -5.96 8.92 10.23
C ASP A 177 -4.87 9.06 9.17
N GLY A 178 -4.75 10.25 8.57
CA GLY A 178 -3.78 10.49 7.52
C GLY A 178 -2.42 9.93 7.92
N ILE A 179 -1.89 9.02 7.11
CA ILE A 179 -0.50 8.59 7.23
C ILE A 179 0.34 9.88 7.13
N GLY A 180 0.86 10.34 8.26
CA GLY A 180 1.90 11.37 8.34
C GLY A 180 1.47 12.83 8.26
N ALA A 181 0.32 13.24 8.79
CA ALA A 181 0.14 14.66 9.13
C ALA A 181 0.86 14.96 10.47
N THR A 182 2.17 15.19 10.38
CA THR A 182 2.88 16.11 11.29
C THR A 182 3.27 17.37 10.55
#